data_AF-A0A7Z9GNH0-F1
#
_entry.id   AF-A0A7Z9GNH0-F1
#
_cell.length_a   1.000
_cell.length_b   1.000
_cell.length_c   1.000
_cell.angle_alpha   90.00
_cell.angle_beta   90.00
_cell.angle_gamma   90.00
#
_symmetry.space_group_name_H-M   'P 1'
#
loop_
_entity.id
_entity.type
_entity.pdbx_description
1 polymer ?
#
loop_
_entity_poly.entity_id
_entity_poly.type
_entity_poly.pdbx_seq_one_letter_code
_entity_poly.pdbx_strand_id
1 'polypeptide(L)'
;IAGIDTPEIKGKCQKETALAMQARNLVRRMLGQARRIDLLDVERGKYFRIVARVVADGKDVGQTMIDRGMAVEYDGGTKVKEWCRD
;
A
#
# COMPACT_ATOMS: atom_id res chain seq x y z
N ILE A 1 0.96 -3.64 4.17
CA ILE A 1 1.08 -2.42 5.00
C ILE A 1 -0.25 -2.28 5.72
N ALA A 2 -0.23 -2.01 7.02
CA ALA A 2 -1.44 -1.85 7.82
C ALA A 2 -2.21 -0.59 7.39
N GLY A 3 -3.55 -0.61 7.52
CA GLY A 3 -4.39 0.57 7.41
C GLY A 3 -4.66 1.11 6.01
N ILE A 4 -4.23 0.43 4.93
CA ILE A 4 -4.39 0.93 3.56
C ILE A 4 -4.91 -0.14 2.59
N ASP A 5 -5.67 0.29 1.57
CA ASP A 5 -6.01 -0.49 0.37
C ASP A 5 -5.45 0.18 -0.88
N THR A 6 -5.04 -0.63 -1.86
CA THR A 6 -4.39 -0.19 -3.09
C THR A 6 -5.06 -0.81 -4.32
N PRO A 7 -4.93 -0.20 -5.51
CA PRO A 7 -5.38 -0.83 -6.75
C PRO A 7 -4.68 -2.17 -6.97
N GLU A 8 -5.37 -3.15 -7.55
CA GLU A 8 -4.83 -4.49 -7.78
C GLU A 8 -4.07 -4.59 -9.11
N ILE A 9 -2.91 -5.28 -9.13
CA ILE A 9 -2.14 -5.51 -10.38
C ILE A 9 -2.93 -6.36 -11.38
N LYS A 10 -3.74 -7.29 -10.89
CA LYS A 10 -4.71 -8.04 -11.70
C LYS A 10 -6.10 -7.40 -11.55
N GLY A 11 -6.15 -6.08 -11.72
CA GLY A 11 -7.34 -5.26 -11.58
C GLY A 11 -8.38 -5.56 -12.67
N LYS A 12 -9.61 -5.08 -12.43
CA LYS A 12 -10.76 -5.33 -13.32
C LYS A 12 -10.71 -4.53 -14.62
N CYS A 13 -9.87 -3.50 -14.69
CA CYS A 13 -9.75 -2.61 -15.84
C CYS A 13 -8.31 -2.10 -15.98
N GLN A 14 -7.99 -1.56 -17.16
CA GLN A 14 -6.66 -1.03 -17.48
C GLN A 14 -6.25 0.13 -16.55
N LYS A 15 -7.21 0.98 -16.14
CA LYS A 15 -6.95 2.10 -15.22
C LYS A 15 -6.46 1.62 -13.86
N GLU A 16 -7.17 0.68 -13.24
CA GLU A 16 -6.78 0.09 -11.95
C GLU A 16 -5.40 -0.55 -12.04
N THR A 17 -5.16 -1.36 -13.07
CA THR A 17 -3.85 -2.00 -13.30
C THR A 17 -2.73 -0.96 -13.46
N ALA A 18 -2.98 0.13 -14.19
CA ALA A 18 -1.99 1.20 -14.35
C ALA A 18 -1.68 1.91 -13.03
N LEU A 19 -2.68 2.19 -12.19
CA LEU A 19 -2.50 2.75 -10.85
C LEU A 19 -1.75 1.77 -9.93
N ALA A 20 -2.07 0.48 -9.99
CA ALA A 20 -1.39 -0.57 -9.22
C ALA A 20 0.11 -0.64 -9.55
N MET A 21 0.45 -0.52 -10.85
CA MET A 21 1.83 -0.50 -11.32
C MET A 21 2.59 0.73 -10.80
N GLN A 22 1.94 1.90 -10.75
CA GLN A 22 2.51 3.12 -10.17
C GLN A 22 2.75 2.97 -8.67
N ALA A 23 1.74 2.49 -7.93
CA ALA A 23 1.83 2.22 -6.49
C ALA A 23 2.98 1.25 -6.17
N ARG A 24 3.06 0.13 -6.90
CA ARG A 24 4.15 -0.85 -6.78
C ARG A 24 5.52 -0.21 -7.02
N ASN A 25 5.65 0.56 -8.09
CA ASN A 25 6.93 1.18 -8.45
C ASN A 25 7.38 2.23 -7.42
N LEU A 26 6.44 2.99 -6.85
CA LEU A 26 6.70 3.92 -5.75
C LEU A 26 7.26 3.17 -4.54
N VAL A 27 6.56 2.13 -4.06
CA VAL A 27 6.99 1.35 -2.89
C VAL A 27 8.34 0.69 -3.15
N ARG A 28 8.54 0.10 -4.33
CA ARG A 28 9.82 -0.51 -4.72
C ARG A 28 10.97 0.49 -4.65
N ARG A 29 10.76 1.73 -5.11
CA ARG A 29 11.77 2.79 -5.04
C ARG A 29 12.04 3.20 -3.58
N MET A 30 11.00 3.43 -2.79
CA MET A 30 11.14 3.83 -1.38
C MET A 30 11.90 2.79 -0.58
N LEU A 31 11.52 1.52 -0.69
CA LEU A 31 12.16 0.45 0.07
C LEU A 31 13.55 0.09 -0.49
N GLY A 32 13.72 0.10 -1.82
CA GLY A 32 15.00 -0.24 -2.45
C GLY A 32 16.11 0.79 -2.25
N GLN A 33 15.75 2.03 -1.90
CA GLN A 33 16.70 3.10 -1.57
C GLN A 33 16.89 3.29 -0.06
N ALA A 34 16.08 2.62 0.77
CA ALA A 34 16.09 2.82 2.21
C ALA A 34 17.34 2.18 2.84
N ARG A 35 17.98 2.90 3.77
CA ARG A 35 19.06 2.34 4.59
C ARG A 35 18.51 1.52 5.75
N ARG A 36 17.35 1.92 6.27
CA ARG A 36 16.65 1.24 7.35
C ARG A 36 15.17 1.15 7.06
N ILE A 37 14.61 -0.02 7.31
CA ILE A 37 13.17 -0.29 7.23
C ILE A 37 12.73 -0.81 8.59
N ASP A 38 11.81 -0.09 9.23
CA ASP A 38 11.20 -0.49 10.50
C ASP A 38 9.78 -0.99 10.25
N LEU A 39 9.46 -2.15 10.84
CA LEU A 39 8.11 -2.69 10.91
C LEU A 39 7.60 -2.44 12.33
N LEU A 40 6.57 -1.60 12.45
CA LEU A 40 5.98 -1.16 13.70
C LEU A 40 4.56 -1.71 13.81
N ASP A 41 4.08 -1.87 15.04
CA ASP A 41 2.71 -2.31 15.32
C ASP A 41 2.38 -3.63 14.59
N VAL A 42 3.28 -4.61 14.75
CA VAL A 42 3.30 -5.85 13.97
C VAL A 42 2.21 -6.81 14.44
N GLU A 43 1.38 -7.23 13.50
CA GLU A 43 0.28 -8.17 13.73
C GLU A 43 0.32 -9.35 12.75
N ARG A 44 -0.33 -10.45 13.15
CA ARG A 44 -0.59 -11.59 12.27
C ARG A 44 -1.90 -11.38 11.54
N GLY A 45 -1.82 -11.10 10.24
CA GLY A 45 -2.97 -11.05 9.35
C GLY A 45 -3.43 -12.44 8.88
N LYS A 46 -4.49 -12.44 8.06
CA LYS A 46 -4.98 -13.66 7.38
C LYS A 46 -3.87 -14.31 6.55
N TYR A 47 -3.91 -15.64 6.45
CA TYR A 47 -2.92 -16.44 5.72
C TYR A 47 -1.48 -16.28 6.24
N PHE A 48 -1.32 -16.09 7.55
CA PHE A 48 -0.02 -15.88 8.21
C PHE A 48 0.79 -14.70 7.66
N ARG A 49 0.12 -13.71 7.06
CA ARG A 49 0.79 -12.49 6.60
C ARG A 49 1.22 -11.64 7.78
N ILE A 50 2.41 -11.04 7.67
CA ILE A 50 2.80 -9.97 8.58
C ILE A 50 2.14 -8.68 8.10
N VAL A 51 1.32 -8.10 8.96
CA VAL A 51 0.68 -6.80 8.75
C VAL A 51 1.31 -5.84 9.74
N ALA A 52 1.84 -4.72 9.25
CA ALA A 52 2.58 -3.76 10.06
C ALA A 52 2.51 -2.38 9.41
N ARG A 53 2.71 -1.35 10.23
CA ARG A 53 3.07 -0.02 9.76
C ARG A 53 4.54 -0.04 9.32
N VAL A 54 4.80 0.41 8.10
CA VAL A 54 6.14 0.30 7.48
C VAL A 54 6.74 1.69 7.38
N VAL A 55 7.90 1.87 8.00
CA VAL A 55 8.64 3.13 7.99
C VAL A 55 9.99 2.91 7.29
N ALA A 56 10.27 3.68 6.24
CA ALA A 56 11.51 3.62 5.48
C ALA A 56 12.29 4.93 5.67
N ASP A 57 13.49 4.86 6.27
CA ASP A 57 14.31 6.02 6.63
C ASP A 57 13.51 7.14 7.33
N GLY A 58 12.67 6.75 8.30
CA GLY A 58 11.82 7.67 9.06
C GLY A 58 10.54 8.12 8.35
N LYS A 59 10.27 7.68 7.11
CA LYS A 59 9.06 8.03 6.36
C LYS A 59 8.04 6.89 6.39
N ASP A 60 6.83 7.19 6.82
CA ASP A 60 5.72 6.24 6.78
C ASP A 60 5.31 5.94 5.33
N VAL A 61 5.49 4.68 4.92
CA VAL A 61 5.23 4.25 3.54
C VAL A 61 3.73 4.28 3.25
N GLY A 62 2.88 3.88 4.19
CA GLY A 62 1.43 3.83 4.00
C GLY A 62 0.85 5.21 3.83
N GLN A 63 1.20 6.14 4.74
CA GLN A 63 0.78 7.53 4.65
C GLN A 63 1.26 8.17 3.34
N THR A 64 2.52 7.90 2.97
CA THR A 64 3.09 8.40 1.71
C THR A 64 2.32 7.92 0.47
N MET A 65 1.74 6.72 0.50
CA MET A 65 0.90 6.21 -0.60
C MET A 65 -0.46 6.91 -0.65
N ILE A 66 -1.08 7.17 0.51
CA ILE A 66 -2.34 7.92 0.62
C ILE A 66 -2.14 9.35 0.10
N ASP A 67 -1.11 10.05 0.57
CA ASP A 67 -0.82 11.44 0.19
C ASP A 67 -0.58 11.59 -1.32
N ARG A 68 -0.13 10.51 -1.99
CA ARG A 68 0.09 10.46 -3.44
C ARG A 68 -1.11 9.94 -4.23
N GLY A 69 -2.25 9.68 -3.58
CA GLY A 69 -3.45 9.13 -4.21
C GLY A 69 -3.26 7.70 -4.75
N MET A 70 -2.26 6.97 -4.25
CA MET A 70 -1.94 5.60 -4.66
C MET A 70 -2.53 4.54 -3.72
N ALA A 71 -3.13 4.97 -2.62
CA ALA A 71 -3.84 4.15 -1.66
C ALA A 71 -4.98 4.95 -1.03
N VAL A 72 -5.91 4.24 -0.39
CA VAL A 72 -6.93 4.82 0.49
C VAL A 72 -6.83 4.21 1.88
N GLU A 73 -7.34 4.90 2.90
CA GLU A 73 -7.50 4.31 4.24
C GLU A 73 -8.39 3.08 4.19
N TYR A 74 -8.03 2.06 4.99
CA TYR A 74 -8.74 0.80 5.05
C TYR A 74 -8.66 0.17 6.44
N ASP A 75 -9.82 -0.15 6.99
CA ASP A 75 -9.99 -0.68 8.34
C ASP A 75 -9.99 -2.22 8.43
N GLY A 76 -9.81 -2.92 7.29
CA GLY A 76 -9.88 -4.38 7.24
C GLY A 76 -11.25 -4.94 6.89
N GLY A 77 -12.25 -4.09 6.66
CA GLY A 77 -13.61 -4.45 6.30
C GLY A 77 -13.83 -4.69 4.80
N THR A 78 -14.71 -3.92 4.19
CA THR A 78 -15.02 -4.02 2.75
C THR A 78 -14.25 -2.95 1.98
N LYS A 79 -13.71 -3.29 0.80
CA LYS A 79 -13.05 -2.31 -0.06
C LYS A 79 -14.01 -1.17 -0.42
N VAL A 80 -13.61 0.06 -0.12
CA VAL A 80 -14.44 1.25 -0.30
C VAL A 80 -14.20 1.97 -1.63
N LYS A 81 -13.11 1.66 -2.33
CA LYS A 81 -12.66 2.38 -3.53
C LYS A 81 -12.88 1.57 -4.81
N GLU A 82 -13.58 2.17 -5.78
CA GLU A 82 -13.74 1.63 -7.14
C GLU A 82 -12.71 2.25 -8.11
N TRP A 83 -11.50 1.69 -8.13
CA TRP A 83 -10.37 2.19 -8.93
C TRP A 83 -10.61 2.31 -10.45
N CYS A 84 -11.63 1.62 -10.97
CA CYS A 84 -12.00 1.71 -12.39
C CYS A 84 -12.81 2.95 -12.76
N ARG A 85 -13.42 3.64 -11.79
CA ARG A 85 -14.35 4.75 -12.02
C ARG A 85 -13.88 6.10 -11.52
N ASP A 86 -12.73 6.14 -10.85
CA ASP A 86 -12.02 7.40 -10.57
C ASP A 86 -11.42 8.03 -11.82
#